data_AF-A0A6I3KZV2-F1
#
_entry.id   AF-A0A6I3KZV2-F1
#
_cell.length_a   1.000
_cell.length_b   1.000
_cell.length_c   1.000
_cell.angle_alpha   90.00
_cell.angle_beta   90.00
_cell.angle_gamma   90.00
#
_symmetry.space_group_name_H-M   'P 1'
#
loop_
_entity.id
_entity.type
_entity.pdbx_description
1 polymer ?
#
loop_
_entity_poly.entity_id
_entity_poly.type
_entity_poly.pdbx_seq_one_letter_code
_entity_poly.pdbx_strand_id
1 'polypeptide(L)'
;MIVSTPVARWTWGWDHAETDTVELCLSGLLLGYAALSAQRLALGAPAVHMTITEVGNMTTTYDQAFETIVSHFMPKWRHGTFYVDDKEIVENDELYVFRVGAREWLMDGDLSFAIAGGIPVVYKDSGQLGALPSVAVATDPSVRIRPNPNPVFAADSV
;
A
#
# COMPACT_ATOMS: atom_id res chain seq x y z
N MET A 1 -16.34 28.89 -24.96
CA MET A 1 -16.74 28.88 -23.54
C MET A 1 -17.64 27.67 -23.34
N ILE A 2 -17.08 26.54 -22.92
CA ILE A 2 -17.88 25.35 -22.59
C ILE A 2 -18.32 25.55 -21.15
N VAL A 3 -19.61 25.83 -20.95
CA VAL A 3 -20.25 25.81 -19.63
C VAL A 3 -20.14 24.37 -19.14
N SER A 4 -19.19 24.12 -18.24
CA SER A 4 -19.04 22.79 -17.63
C SER A 4 -20.35 22.46 -16.93
N THR A 5 -20.99 21.38 -17.37
CA THR A 5 -22.18 20.81 -16.75
C THR A 5 -21.92 20.67 -15.25
N PRO A 6 -22.80 21.14 -14.35
CA PRO A 6 -22.59 20.99 -12.92
C PRO A 6 -22.58 19.49 -12.57
N VAL A 7 -21.40 18.97 -12.24
CA VAL A 7 -21.24 17.60 -11.74
C VAL A 7 -21.58 17.66 -10.25
N ALA A 8 -22.80 17.29 -9.91
CA ALA A 8 -23.19 17.15 -8.53
C ALA A 8 -22.58 15.86 -7.98
N ARG A 9 -21.63 15.98 -7.04
CA ARG A 9 -20.97 14.86 -6.37
C ARG A 9 -21.65 14.60 -5.03
N TRP A 10 -22.28 13.43 -4.88
CA TRP A 10 -22.96 13.01 -3.67
C TRP A 10 -22.37 11.66 -3.25
N THR A 11 -22.03 11.52 -1.98
CA THR A 11 -21.60 10.23 -1.41
C THR A 11 -22.77 9.66 -0.63
N TRP A 12 -23.34 8.56 -1.12
CA TRP A 12 -24.35 7.80 -0.39
C TRP A 12 -23.68 6.54 0.18
N GLY A 13 -23.77 6.35 1.49
CA GLY A 13 -23.43 5.11 2.16
C GLY A 13 -24.55 4.81 3.15
N TRP A 14 -25.20 3.66 3.01
CA TRP A 14 -26.16 3.16 3.97
C TRP A 14 -25.55 1.94 4.64
N ASP A 15 -25.40 2.01 5.97
CA ASP A 15 -24.99 0.86 6.78
C ASP A 15 -26.19 -0.09 6.89
N HIS A 16 -26.34 -1.03 5.97
CA HIS A 16 -27.32 -2.11 6.08
C HIS A 16 -26.57 -3.45 6.07
N ALA A 17 -26.77 -4.22 7.13
CA ALA A 17 -25.95 -5.40 7.44
C ALA A 17 -26.36 -6.67 6.68
N GLU A 18 -27.43 -6.66 5.88
CA GLU A 18 -28.04 -7.91 5.39
C GLU A 18 -28.52 -7.87 3.92
N THR A 19 -28.09 -6.92 3.10
CA THR A 19 -28.45 -6.89 1.66
C THR A 19 -27.28 -6.40 0.83
N ASP A 20 -27.17 -6.86 -0.41
CA ASP A 20 -26.11 -6.52 -1.34
C ASP A 20 -26.09 -4.98 -1.58
N THR A 21 -25.23 -4.28 -0.84
CA THR A 21 -25.22 -2.81 -0.70
C THR A 21 -25.10 -2.09 -2.04
N VAL A 22 -24.48 -2.74 -3.05
CA VAL A 22 -24.32 -2.21 -4.40
C VAL A 22 -25.66 -2.10 -5.13
N GLU A 23 -26.51 -3.13 -5.02
CA GLU A 23 -27.82 -3.15 -5.67
C GLU A 23 -28.73 -2.06 -5.10
N LEU A 24 -28.70 -1.88 -3.77
CA LEU A 24 -29.44 -0.82 -3.09
C LEU A 24 -28.94 0.58 -3.50
N CYS A 25 -27.62 0.79 -3.55
CA CYS A 25 -27.04 2.06 -3.99
C CYS A 25 -27.40 2.40 -5.43
N LEU A 26 -27.33 1.42 -6.34
CA LEU A 26 -27.73 1.60 -7.74
C LEU A 26 -29.22 1.91 -7.86
N SER A 27 -30.06 1.18 -7.13
CA SER A 27 -31.50 1.42 -7.09
C SER A 27 -31.83 2.81 -6.58
N GLY A 28 -31.19 3.26 -5.50
CA GLY A 28 -31.34 4.62 -4.97
C GLY A 28 -30.90 5.70 -5.96
N LEU A 29 -29.79 5.50 -6.68
CA LEU A 29 -29.31 6.45 -7.69
C LEU A 29 -30.28 6.58 -8.85
N LEU A 30 -30.82 5.47 -9.35
CA LEU A 30 -31.81 5.47 -10.42
C LEU A 30 -33.14 6.11 -9.99
N LEU A 31 -33.58 5.86 -8.76
CA LEU A 31 -34.76 6.51 -8.18
C LEU A 31 -34.57 8.02 -8.03
N GLY A 32 -33.39 8.46 -7.56
CA GLY A 32 -33.04 9.88 -7.47
C GLY A 32 -33.04 10.55 -8.84
N TYR A 33 -32.47 9.89 -9.86
CA TYR A 33 -32.52 10.36 -11.24
C TYR A 33 -33.96 10.51 -11.76
N ALA A 34 -34.82 9.51 -11.51
CA ALA A 34 -36.22 9.56 -11.91
C ALA A 34 -36.97 10.74 -11.27
N ALA A 35 -36.74 11.01 -9.98
CA ALA A 35 -37.32 12.15 -9.29
C ALA A 35 -36.85 13.50 -9.88
N LEU A 36 -35.56 13.63 -10.16
CA LEU A 36 -34.99 14.83 -10.80
C LEU A 36 -35.54 15.03 -12.22
N SER A 37 -35.67 13.95 -12.98
CA SER A 37 -36.24 13.98 -14.33
C SER A 37 -37.71 14.39 -14.33
N ALA A 38 -38.50 13.87 -13.38
CA ALA A 38 -39.91 14.25 -13.21
C ALA A 38 -40.09 15.75 -12.93
N GLN A 39 -39.14 16.37 -12.22
CA GLN A 39 -39.12 17.81 -11.95
C GLN A 39 -38.41 18.63 -13.05
N ARG A 40 -38.03 18.00 -14.17
CA ARG A 40 -37.25 18.61 -15.27
C ARG A 40 -35.90 19.20 -14.83
N LEU A 41 -35.33 18.68 -13.75
CA LEU A 41 -34.03 19.08 -13.21
C LEU A 41 -32.87 18.23 -13.78
N ALA A 42 -33.18 17.13 -14.46
CA ALA A 42 -32.23 16.31 -15.21
C ALA A 42 -32.79 16.01 -16.61
N LEU A 43 -31.92 16.07 -17.63
CA LEU A 43 -32.24 15.83 -19.04
C LEU A 43 -31.25 14.83 -19.65
N GLY A 44 -31.74 13.95 -20.52
CA GLY A 44 -30.92 12.96 -21.25
C GLY A 44 -30.96 11.56 -20.64
N ALA A 45 -30.00 10.72 -21.04
CA ALA A 45 -29.75 9.43 -20.38
C ALA A 45 -28.69 9.64 -19.29
N PRO A 46 -28.86 9.09 -18.08
CA PRO A 46 -27.86 9.19 -17.04
C PRO A 46 -26.60 8.41 -17.44
N ALA A 47 -25.43 9.05 -17.37
CA ALA A 47 -24.15 8.37 -17.46
C ALA A 47 -23.69 8.03 -16.04
N VAL A 48 -23.70 6.74 -15.70
CA VAL A 48 -23.24 6.26 -14.39
C VAL A 48 -21.83 5.71 -14.53
N HIS A 49 -20.87 6.38 -13.90
CA HIS A 49 -19.53 5.85 -13.74
C HIS A 49 -19.44 5.18 -12.37
N MET A 50 -19.36 3.86 -12.37
CA MET A 50 -19.13 3.07 -11.17
C MET A 50 -17.68 2.60 -11.15
N THR A 51 -16.98 2.90 -10.07
CA THR A 51 -15.68 2.31 -9.76
C THR A 51 -15.88 1.36 -8.59
N ILE A 52 -15.73 0.07 -8.84
CA ILE A 52 -15.70 -0.94 -7.78
C ILE A 52 -14.25 -1.04 -7.33
N THR A 53 -13.92 -0.50 -6.17
CA THR A 53 -12.67 -0.86 -5.50
C THR A 53 -12.91 -2.21 -4.85
N GLU A 54 -12.44 -3.29 -5.47
CA GLU A 54 -12.39 -4.58 -4.77
C GLU A 54 -11.61 -4.37 -3.48
N VAL A 55 -12.24 -4.63 -2.33
CA VAL A 55 -11.52 -4.96 -1.10
C VAL A 55 -11.15 -6.45 -1.18
N GLY A 56 -10.50 -6.85 -2.27
CA GLY A 56 -9.70 -8.05 -2.32
C GLY A 56 -8.34 -7.63 -1.79
N ASN A 57 -7.92 -8.16 -0.63
CA ASN A 57 -6.61 -7.99 0.00
C ASN A 57 -5.70 -7.05 -0.79
N MET A 58 -5.69 -5.75 -0.48
CA MET A 58 -4.66 -4.85 -0.98
C MET A 58 -3.35 -5.27 -0.29
N THR A 59 -2.75 -6.36 -0.76
CA THR A 59 -1.42 -6.75 -0.37
C THR A 59 -0.50 -5.62 -0.79
N THR A 60 0.00 -4.93 0.21
CA THR A 60 1.03 -3.88 0.12
C THR A 60 2.08 -4.35 -0.88
N THR A 61 2.39 -3.51 -1.86
CA THR A 61 3.45 -3.81 -2.81
C THR A 61 4.81 -3.64 -2.14
N TYR A 62 5.86 -4.23 -2.71
CA TYR A 62 7.21 -4.02 -2.20
C TYR A 62 7.58 -2.54 -2.16
N ASP A 63 7.22 -1.77 -3.19
CA ASP A 63 7.51 -0.34 -3.27
C ASP A 63 6.83 0.46 -2.15
N GLN A 64 5.57 0.15 -1.83
CA GLN A 64 4.84 0.77 -0.72
C GLN A 64 5.46 0.40 0.64
N ALA A 65 5.89 -0.86 0.79
CA ALA A 65 6.58 -1.32 1.98
C ALA A 65 7.95 -0.65 2.13
N PHE A 66 8.69 -0.48 1.04
CA PHE A 66 9.96 0.23 1.01
C PHE A 66 9.79 1.71 1.38
N GLU A 67 8.78 2.38 0.84
CA GLU A 67 8.45 3.77 1.20
C GLU A 67 8.12 3.91 2.70
N THR A 68 7.42 2.92 3.27
CA THR A 68 7.12 2.87 4.70
C THR A 68 8.40 2.80 5.55
N ILE A 69 9.37 1.98 5.13
CA ILE A 69 10.68 1.85 5.78
C ILE A 69 11.45 3.17 5.71
N VAL A 70 11.58 3.75 4.51
CA VAL A 70 12.31 5.00 4.30
C VAL A 70 11.68 6.12 5.13
N SER A 71 10.35 6.27 5.07
CA SER A 71 9.64 7.32 5.80
C SER A 71 9.75 7.17 7.32
N HIS A 72 9.83 5.95 7.84
CA HIS A 72 9.94 5.72 9.28
C HIS A 72 11.35 5.98 9.81
N PHE A 73 12.37 5.42 9.13
CA PHE A 73 13.74 5.36 9.66
C PHE A 73 14.60 6.54 9.21
N MET A 74 14.51 6.97 7.94
CA MET A 74 15.37 8.03 7.40
C MET A 74 15.31 9.34 8.21
N PRO A 75 14.13 9.86 8.62
CA PRO A 75 14.06 11.12 9.38
C PRO A 75 14.67 11.03 10.79
N LYS A 76 14.75 9.82 11.35
CA LYS A 76 15.26 9.56 12.70
C LYS A 76 16.70 9.07 12.68
N TRP A 77 17.29 8.88 11.51
CA TRP A 77 18.64 8.34 11.36
C TRP A 77 19.68 9.35 11.83
N ARG A 78 20.61 8.91 12.69
CA ARG A 78 21.61 9.80 13.34
C ARG A 78 23.05 9.32 13.15
N HIS A 79 23.27 8.11 12.64
CA HIS A 79 24.59 7.46 12.66
C HIS A 79 24.91 6.82 11.29
N GLY A 80 25.90 7.35 10.59
CA GLY A 80 26.27 6.88 9.25
C GLY A 80 25.26 7.25 8.16
N THR A 81 25.49 6.78 6.94
CA THR A 81 24.62 7.05 5.80
C THR A 81 23.43 6.09 5.81
N PHE A 82 22.21 6.59 5.94
CA PHE A 82 21.00 5.75 5.90
C PHE A 82 20.99 4.89 4.62
N TYR A 83 20.80 3.59 4.78
CA TYR A 83 20.80 2.62 3.70
C TYR A 83 19.77 1.51 3.96
N VAL A 84 19.11 1.11 2.89
CA VAL A 84 18.27 -0.09 2.85
C VAL A 84 18.87 -0.99 1.78
N ASP A 85 19.27 -2.20 2.16
CA ASP A 85 19.75 -3.20 1.19
C ASP A 85 18.53 -3.80 0.48
N ASP A 86 18.29 -3.29 -0.73
CA ASP A 86 17.13 -3.60 -1.56
C ASP A 86 17.50 -4.36 -2.83
N LYS A 87 18.71 -4.96 -2.88
CA LYS A 87 19.16 -5.79 -4.01
C LYS A 87 18.33 -7.07 -4.13
N GLU A 88 17.90 -7.60 -2.99
CA GLU A 88 17.06 -8.79 -2.88
C GLU A 88 15.79 -8.45 -2.10
N ILE A 89 14.69 -9.04 -2.55
CA ILE A 89 13.41 -9.00 -1.85
C ILE A 89 13.33 -10.28 -1.01
N VAL A 90 13.32 -10.08 0.31
CA VAL A 90 13.13 -11.13 1.30
C VAL A 90 11.68 -11.05 1.79
N GLU A 91 10.89 -12.09 1.56
CA GLU A 91 9.45 -12.08 1.82
C GLU A 91 8.89 -13.47 2.10
N ASN A 92 7.75 -13.54 2.78
CA ASN A 92 6.87 -14.71 2.78
C ASN A 92 5.45 -14.29 2.34
N ASP A 93 4.44 -15.12 2.54
CA ASP A 93 3.07 -14.77 2.13
C ASP A 93 2.45 -13.63 2.97
N GLU A 94 3.04 -13.32 4.14
CA GLU A 94 2.51 -12.35 5.11
C GLU A 94 3.27 -11.01 5.13
N LEU A 95 4.58 -11.01 4.90
CA LEU A 95 5.41 -9.82 5.13
C LEU A 95 6.60 -9.69 4.17
N TYR A 96 7.12 -8.46 4.07
CA TYR A 96 8.45 -8.15 3.54
C TYR A 96 9.42 -7.90 4.68
N VAL A 97 10.66 -8.33 4.50
CA VAL A 97 11.75 -8.17 5.46
C VAL A 97 12.76 -7.18 4.88
N PHE A 98 13.18 -6.19 5.68
CA PHE A 98 14.10 -5.16 5.26
C PHE A 98 15.38 -5.16 6.08
N ARG A 99 16.51 -5.04 5.38
CA ARG A 99 17.82 -4.81 5.97
C ARG A 99 18.08 -3.31 5.96
N VAL A 100 17.96 -2.68 7.12
CA VAL A 100 18.09 -1.23 7.30
C VAL A 100 19.30 -0.95 8.19
N GLY A 101 20.17 -0.04 7.77
CA GLY A 101 21.42 0.22 8.47
C GLY A 101 22.19 1.40 7.92
N ALA A 102 23.42 1.57 8.43
CA ALA A 102 24.37 2.50 7.84
C ALA A 102 25.04 1.84 6.63
N ARG A 103 25.11 2.54 5.49
CA ARG A 103 25.73 2.05 4.24
C ARG A 103 27.13 1.49 4.50
N GLU A 104 27.89 2.20 5.32
CA GLU A 104 29.28 1.87 5.67
C GLU A 104 29.41 0.55 6.43
N TRP A 105 28.32 0.03 7.00
CA TRP A 105 28.30 -1.21 7.77
C TRP A 105 27.56 -2.34 7.05
N LEU A 106 26.68 -2.00 6.09
CA LEU A 106 25.94 -2.98 5.30
C LEU A 106 26.65 -3.39 4.00
N MET A 107 27.53 -2.55 3.45
CA MET A 107 28.21 -2.82 2.17
C MET A 107 29.18 -4.02 2.21
N ASP A 108 29.71 -4.40 3.38
CA ASP A 108 30.72 -5.47 3.51
C ASP A 108 30.15 -6.84 3.91
N GLY A 109 28.82 -7.03 3.83
CA GLY A 109 28.18 -8.32 4.12
C GLY A 109 28.20 -8.71 5.60
N ASP A 110 28.51 -7.77 6.50
CA ASP A 110 28.36 -7.98 7.94
C ASP A 110 26.86 -7.90 8.29
N LEU A 111 26.27 -9.05 8.59
CA LEU A 111 24.86 -9.24 8.98
C LEU A 111 24.50 -8.55 10.31
N SER A 112 25.38 -7.70 10.84
CA SER A 112 25.41 -7.30 12.24
C SER A 112 25.10 -5.83 12.45
N PHE A 113 24.06 -5.29 11.83
CA PHE A 113 23.31 -4.20 12.46
C PHE A 113 21.82 -4.50 12.40
N ALA A 114 21.44 -5.49 13.21
CA ALA A 114 20.16 -5.41 13.89
C ALA A 114 20.12 -4.04 14.57
N ILE A 115 19.23 -3.15 14.10
CA ILE A 115 18.71 -2.09 14.97
C ILE A 115 18.43 -2.78 16.31
N ALA A 116 19.00 -2.28 17.40
CA ALA A 116 18.72 -2.77 18.74
C ALA A 116 17.19 -2.73 18.95
N GLY A 117 16.51 -3.86 18.71
CA GLY A 117 15.04 -3.87 18.53
C GLY A 117 14.48 -4.91 17.54
N GLY A 118 15.29 -5.45 16.61
CA GLY A 118 14.86 -6.51 15.68
C GLY A 118 15.00 -6.14 14.19
N ILE A 119 14.69 -7.09 13.31
CA ILE A 119 14.66 -6.87 11.85
C ILE A 119 13.34 -6.17 11.49
N PRO A 120 13.39 -5.01 10.83
CA PRO A 120 12.19 -4.34 10.32
C PRO A 120 11.44 -5.21 9.32
N VAL A 121 10.13 -5.33 9.51
CA VAL A 121 9.22 -6.03 8.59
C VAL A 121 8.04 -5.14 8.25
N VAL A 122 7.45 -5.33 7.08
CA VAL A 122 6.18 -4.70 6.70
C VAL A 122 5.17 -5.78 6.37
N TYR A 123 4.05 -5.78 7.08
CA TYR A 123 2.96 -6.74 6.85
C TYR A 123 2.21 -6.37 5.58
N LYS A 124 2.02 -7.36 4.69
CA LYS A 124 1.43 -7.14 3.37
C LYS A 124 -0.04 -6.78 3.48
N ASP A 125 -0.77 -7.36 4.41
CA ASP A 125 -2.21 -7.13 4.60
C ASP A 125 -2.58 -5.69 5.00
N SER A 126 -1.68 -5.00 5.69
CA SER A 126 -1.97 -3.75 6.40
C SER A 126 -0.98 -2.63 6.08
N GLY A 127 0.17 -2.95 5.50
CA GLY A 127 1.28 -2.02 5.28
C GLY A 127 1.94 -1.56 6.58
N GLN A 128 1.62 -2.18 7.71
CA GLN A 128 2.14 -1.77 9.00
C GLN A 128 3.59 -2.20 9.19
N LEU A 129 4.39 -1.29 9.75
CA LEU A 129 5.75 -1.57 10.17
C LEU A 129 5.75 -2.38 11.48
N GLY A 130 6.47 -3.51 11.48
CA GLY A 130 6.78 -4.32 12.64
C GLY A 130 8.28 -4.54 12.81
N ALA A 131 8.64 -5.27 13.85
CA ALA A 131 10.00 -5.75 14.07
C ALA A 131 9.96 -7.19 14.58
N LEU A 132 10.77 -8.07 13.97
CA LEU A 132 10.88 -9.48 14.37
C LEU A 132 12.31 -9.82 14.81
N PRO A 133 12.50 -10.80 15.72
CA PRO A 133 13.82 -11.33 16.02
C PRO A 133 14.49 -11.89 14.76
N SER A 134 15.78 -11.62 14.57
CA SER A 134 16.52 -12.11 13.40
C SER A 134 16.49 -13.63 13.25
N VAL A 135 16.57 -14.34 14.38
CA VAL A 135 16.47 -15.80 14.43
C VAL A 135 15.12 -16.28 13.92
N ALA A 136 14.02 -15.61 14.28
CA ALA A 136 12.69 -15.99 13.84
C ALA A 136 12.57 -15.93 12.30
N VAL A 137 13.05 -14.84 11.70
CA VAL A 137 13.07 -14.68 10.23
C VAL A 137 14.02 -15.69 9.58
N ALA A 138 15.20 -15.92 10.14
CA ALA A 138 16.21 -16.81 9.57
C ALA A 138 15.80 -18.30 9.61
N THR A 139 14.96 -18.69 10.58
CA THR A 139 14.48 -20.07 10.72
C THR A 139 13.11 -20.32 10.10
N ASP A 140 12.44 -19.29 9.58
CA ASP A 140 11.12 -19.42 8.96
C ASP A 140 11.25 -20.08 7.57
N PRO A 141 10.74 -21.31 7.36
CA PRO A 141 10.86 -22.01 6.08
C PRO A 141 9.99 -21.42 4.97
N SER A 142 9.06 -20.52 5.29
CA SER A 142 8.22 -19.83 4.31
C SER A 142 8.90 -18.62 3.67
N VAL A 143 9.99 -18.13 4.27
CA VAL A 143 10.75 -16.99 3.76
C VAL A 143 11.46 -17.37 2.48
N ARG A 144 11.25 -16.55 1.45
CA ARG A 144 11.83 -16.66 0.12
C ARG A 144 12.66 -15.42 -0.16
N ILE A 145 13.73 -15.62 -0.93
CA ILE A 145 14.61 -14.55 -1.39
C ILE A 145 14.55 -14.56 -2.91
N ARG A 146 14.32 -13.38 -3.51
CA ARG A 146 14.40 -13.20 -4.96
C ARG A 146 15.09 -11.88 -5.31
N PRO A 147 15.70 -11.76 -6.50
CA PRO A 147 16.27 -10.48 -6.94
C PRO A 147 15.19 -9.38 -7.00
N ASN A 148 15.55 -8.17 -6.57
CA ASN A 148 14.73 -6.99 -6.83
C ASN A 148 14.92 -6.58 -8.30
N PRO A 149 13.84 -6.52 -9.12
CA PRO A 149 13.96 -6.07 -10.51
C PRO A 149 14.38 -4.60 -10.64
N ASN A 150 14.13 -3.77 -9.62
CA ASN A 150 14.37 -2.33 -9.63
C ASN A 150 15.03 -1.88 -8.31
N PRO A 151 16.31 -2.21 -8.07
CA PRO A 151 17.01 -1.73 -6.88
C PRO A 151 17.21 -0.21 -6.97
N VAL A 152 16.82 0.50 -5.92
CA VAL A 152 17.02 1.94 -5.75
C VAL A 152 18.49 2.26 -5.57
N PHE A 153 19.23 1.38 -4.88
CA PHE A 153 20.66 1.55 -4.66
C PHE A 153 21.47 0.51 -5.43
N ALA A 154 21.62 0.73 -6.74
CA ALA A 154 22.53 -0.05 -7.56
C ALA A 154 23.98 0.06 -7.04
N ALA A 155 24.71 -1.06 -7.09
CA ALA A 155 26.09 -1.18 -6.63
C ALA A 155 27.10 -0.29 -7.39
N ASP A 156 26.67 0.33 -8.49
CA ASP A 156 27.54 1.08 -9.42
C ASP A 156 27.50 2.60 -9.23
N SER A 157 26.87 3.11 -8.17
CA SER A 157 26.92 4.54 -7.80
C SER A 157 28.20 4.83 -6.97
N VAL A 158 29.36 4.73 -7.62
CA VAL A 158 30.67 5.25 -7.16
C VAL A 158 31.14 6.32 -8.12
#